data_AF-A0A8H7HB38-F1
#
_entry.id   AF-A0A8H7HB38-F1
#
_cell.length_a   1.000
_cell.length_b   1.000
_cell.length_c   1.000
_cell.angle_alpha   90.00
_cell.angle_beta   90.00
_cell.angle_gamma   90.00
#
_symmetry.space_group_name_H-M   'P 1'
#
loop_
_entity.id
_entity.type
_entity.pdbx_description
1 polymer ?
#
loop_
_entity_poly.entity_id
_entity_poly.type
_entity_poly.pdbx_seq_one_letter_code
_entity_poly.pdbx_strand_id
1 'polypeptide(L)'
;MPKRGWVWVGPNHIDSDEERPTKKRPTTRGKKGKAVAPNWTSTAHPGWSDDKPTGTWGKRCVDTWCLLAPYDSTITEAQWKKYYEERSMLDRINTIRGGKSDPIEAEELGQPSWTILQDSIENIAAAIMGSAQPQDADHKKRIAYVLLGSFYYLRVDGSYEGNGPPESRNLDIFSRLYSPFGIGSSVDFHYEYYFRQRSHKLSDERLASLTAKLRTIVDCGAEPPSQSEGDDEEEEDEEEGSNNAYIIFGGQEDGNGGLSTQFMSETTIKQFEKTLFGTEGWLSPRKMADILLASGGVLQYHEADTEAAVSFLNKFQYFTGENTGKRALAPEIKRMVLGEPDTPANSPYCVPQRRLWLARQG
;
A
#
# COMPACT_ATOMS: atom_id res chain seq x y z
N MET A 1 -32.93 7.45 20.83
CA MET A 1 -32.52 6.63 19.67
C MET A 1 -31.70 5.45 20.18
N PRO A 2 -31.86 4.22 19.66
CA PRO A 2 -31.01 3.12 20.09
C PRO A 2 -29.57 3.41 19.66
N LYS A 3 -28.65 3.48 20.63
CA LYS A 3 -27.21 3.52 20.37
C LYS A 3 -26.87 2.31 19.52
N ARG A 4 -26.38 2.53 18.29
CA ARG A 4 -25.86 1.43 17.47
C ARG A 4 -24.72 0.80 18.27
N GLY A 5 -24.83 -0.50 18.56
CA GLY A 5 -23.80 -1.22 19.29
C GLY A 5 -22.51 -1.18 18.46
N TRP A 6 -21.42 -0.81 19.11
CA TRP A 6 -20.07 -0.95 18.59
C TRP A 6 -19.90 -2.36 18.02
N VAL A 7 -19.58 -2.46 16.74
CA VAL A 7 -19.04 -3.71 16.21
C VAL A 7 -17.54 -3.61 16.37
N TRP A 8 -17.05 -4.03 17.53
CA TRP A 8 -15.63 -4.33 17.69
C TRP A 8 -15.32 -5.49 16.75
N VAL A 9 -14.81 -5.19 15.56
CA VAL A 9 -14.17 -6.20 14.73
C VAL A 9 -12.79 -6.34 15.32
N GLY A 10 -12.66 -7.20 16.33
CA GLY A 10 -11.34 -7.56 16.84
C GLY A 10 -10.42 -8.10 15.75
N PRO A 11 -9.18 -8.49 16.07
CA PRO A 11 -8.24 -9.12 15.12
C PRO A 11 -8.80 -10.40 14.45
N ASN A 12 -10.01 -10.82 14.81
CA ASN A 12 -10.82 -11.84 14.17
C ASN A 12 -11.66 -11.33 12.99
N HIS A 13 -11.31 -10.22 12.32
CA HIS A 13 -11.73 -10.10 10.91
C HIS A 13 -11.15 -11.34 10.23
N ILE A 14 -12.03 -12.24 9.78
CA ILE A 14 -11.61 -13.58 9.37
C ILE A 14 -10.76 -13.44 8.11
N ASP A 15 -9.47 -13.44 8.36
CA ASP A 15 -8.31 -13.37 7.50
C ASP A 15 -7.97 -14.74 6.89
N SER A 16 -8.95 -15.64 6.88
CA SER A 16 -8.75 -17.03 6.48
C SER A 16 -9.18 -17.24 5.04
N ASP A 17 -8.36 -17.96 4.28
CA ASP A 17 -8.72 -18.59 3.00
C ASP A 17 -9.80 -19.70 3.13
N GLU A 18 -10.60 -19.70 4.21
CA GLU A 18 -11.73 -20.59 4.43
C GLU A 18 -13.06 -19.87 4.17
N GLU A 19 -13.95 -20.53 3.42
CA GLU A 19 -15.33 -20.05 3.24
C GLU A 19 -16.08 -20.04 4.58
N ARG A 20 -16.55 -18.87 5.00
CA ARG A 20 -17.47 -18.74 6.16
C ARG A 20 -18.76 -19.54 5.92
N PRO A 21 -19.38 -20.10 6.98
CA PRO A 21 -20.75 -20.61 6.91
C PRO A 21 -21.70 -19.47 6.56
N THR A 22 -22.61 -19.74 5.63
CA THR A 22 -23.59 -18.80 5.08
C THR A 22 -24.52 -18.22 6.15
N LYS A 23 -24.26 -16.98 6.58
CA LYS A 23 -25.27 -16.11 7.22
C LYS A 23 -25.53 -14.86 6.38
N LYS A 24 -26.80 -14.44 6.43
CA LYS A 24 -27.58 -13.67 5.44
C LYS A 24 -26.81 -12.56 4.71
N ARG A 25 -26.82 -12.65 3.37
CA ARG A 25 -26.20 -11.72 2.41
C ARG A 25 -26.86 -10.33 2.47
N PRO A 26 -26.07 -9.24 2.48
CA PRO A 26 -26.55 -7.94 2.02
C PRO A 26 -26.85 -7.96 0.52
N THR A 27 -27.73 -7.06 0.12
CA THR A 27 -28.36 -6.86 -1.20
C THR A 27 -27.37 -6.75 -2.37
N THR A 28 -27.73 -7.44 -3.47
CA THR A 28 -27.21 -7.29 -4.86
C THR A 28 -25.70 -7.12 -5.01
N ARG A 29 -24.95 -8.18 -4.65
CA ARG A 29 -23.58 -8.37 -5.14
C ARG A 29 -23.60 -8.68 -6.65
N GLY A 30 -22.98 -7.84 -7.47
CA GLY A 30 -22.81 -8.06 -8.91
C GLY A 30 -22.12 -9.40 -9.23
N LYS A 31 -22.21 -9.88 -10.48
CA LYS A 31 -21.56 -11.13 -10.91
C LYS A 31 -20.03 -11.03 -10.72
N LYS A 32 -19.39 -12.10 -10.20
CA LYS A 32 -17.92 -12.19 -10.13
C LYS A 32 -17.34 -12.05 -11.54
N GLY A 33 -16.43 -11.09 -11.73
CA GLY A 33 -15.67 -10.93 -12.97
C GLY A 33 -14.67 -12.06 -13.20
N LYS A 34 -13.98 -11.98 -14.34
CA LYS A 34 -12.86 -12.86 -14.70
C LYS A 34 -11.63 -12.00 -14.94
N ALA A 35 -10.48 -12.48 -14.47
CA ALA A 35 -9.20 -11.85 -14.75
C ALA A 35 -8.89 -11.89 -16.24
N VAL A 36 -8.32 -10.80 -16.75
CA VAL A 36 -7.73 -10.69 -18.08
C VAL A 36 -6.23 -10.82 -17.92
N ALA A 37 -5.58 -11.63 -18.76
CA ALA A 37 -4.13 -11.76 -18.70
C ALA A 37 -3.47 -10.41 -19.05
N PRO A 38 -2.45 -9.97 -18.29
CA PRO A 38 -1.70 -8.77 -18.63
C PRO A 38 -1.13 -8.83 -20.04
N ASN A 39 -1.15 -7.70 -20.75
CA ASN A 39 -0.50 -7.56 -22.05
C ASN A 39 0.57 -6.48 -21.98
N TRP A 40 1.79 -6.86 -21.60
CA TRP A 40 2.94 -5.96 -21.47
C TRP A 40 3.77 -5.81 -22.75
N THR A 41 3.26 -6.27 -23.88
CA THR A 41 4.01 -6.26 -25.14
C THR A 41 4.24 -4.84 -25.65
N SER A 42 5.35 -4.64 -26.37
CA SER A 42 5.69 -3.37 -27.03
C SER A 42 4.63 -2.90 -28.04
N THR A 43 3.78 -3.80 -28.52
CA THR A 43 2.65 -3.47 -29.41
C THR A 43 1.50 -2.80 -28.65
N ALA A 44 1.23 -3.25 -27.42
CA ALA A 44 0.23 -2.64 -26.55
C ALA A 44 0.77 -1.37 -25.86
N HIS A 45 2.07 -1.35 -25.60
CA HIS A 45 2.77 -0.26 -24.92
C HIS A 45 4.03 0.15 -25.70
N PRO A 46 3.90 1.08 -26.68
CA PRO A 46 5.04 1.59 -27.42
C PRO A 46 6.09 2.16 -26.46
N GLY A 47 7.35 1.75 -26.64
CA GLY A 47 8.45 2.15 -25.77
C GLY A 47 8.76 1.15 -24.65
N TRP A 48 7.92 0.15 -24.41
CA TRP A 48 8.25 -0.91 -23.46
C TRP A 48 9.09 -2.01 -24.11
N SER A 49 10.04 -2.54 -23.34
CA SER A 49 10.97 -3.57 -23.76
C SER A 49 11.14 -4.63 -22.68
N ASP A 50 11.45 -5.86 -23.09
CA ASP A 50 11.93 -6.91 -22.19
C ASP A 50 13.44 -6.79 -21.91
N ASP A 51 14.15 -5.99 -22.72
CA ASP A 51 15.58 -5.73 -22.55
C ASP A 51 15.83 -4.75 -21.41
N LYS A 52 16.75 -5.13 -20.51
CA LYS A 52 17.20 -4.26 -19.42
C LYS A 52 17.80 -2.96 -19.97
N PRO A 53 17.61 -1.83 -19.27
CA PRO A 53 18.29 -0.58 -19.60
C PRO A 53 19.83 -0.78 -19.59
N THR A 54 20.49 -0.25 -20.62
CA THR A 54 21.95 -0.39 -20.82
C THR A 54 22.75 0.73 -20.16
N GLY A 55 22.09 1.81 -19.78
CA GLY A 55 22.69 2.93 -19.08
C GLY A 55 23.10 2.60 -17.64
N THR A 56 23.99 3.41 -17.09
CA THR A 56 24.62 3.14 -15.79
C THR A 56 23.60 3.18 -14.65
N TRP A 57 22.72 4.18 -14.64
CA TRP A 57 21.73 4.35 -13.57
C TRP A 57 20.57 3.40 -13.73
N GLY A 58 20.03 3.25 -14.95
CA GLY A 58 18.95 2.28 -15.19
C GLY A 58 19.36 0.87 -14.76
N LYS A 59 20.56 0.42 -15.14
CA LYS A 59 21.09 -0.88 -14.70
C LYS A 59 21.22 -0.97 -13.18
N ARG A 60 21.77 0.06 -12.53
CA ARG A 60 21.87 0.10 -11.06
C ARG A 60 20.50 -0.02 -10.38
N CYS A 61 19.47 0.66 -10.88
CA CYS A 61 18.12 0.57 -10.35
C CYS A 61 17.56 -0.86 -10.46
N VAL A 62 17.68 -1.44 -11.66
CA VAL A 62 17.22 -2.81 -11.91
C VAL A 62 17.93 -3.82 -11.00
N ASP A 63 19.25 -3.71 -10.87
CA ASP A 63 20.02 -4.68 -10.08
C ASP A 63 19.83 -4.47 -8.56
N THR A 64 19.65 -3.22 -8.09
CA THR A 64 19.49 -2.91 -6.66
C THR A 64 18.12 -3.36 -6.14
N TRP A 65 17.05 -3.02 -6.87
CA TRP A 65 15.67 -3.28 -6.47
C TRP A 65 15.00 -4.44 -7.21
N CYS A 66 15.77 -5.20 -7.99
CA CYS A 66 15.31 -6.39 -8.72
C CYS A 66 14.13 -6.10 -9.67
N LEU A 67 14.09 -4.91 -10.29
CA LEU A 67 12.97 -4.52 -11.16
C LEU A 67 12.80 -5.50 -12.32
N LEU A 68 11.54 -5.81 -12.65
CA LEU A 68 11.18 -6.76 -13.71
C LEU A 68 10.87 -6.05 -15.03
N ALA A 69 10.93 -6.80 -16.13
CA ALA A 69 10.32 -6.40 -17.38
C ALA A 69 8.78 -6.31 -17.22
N PRO A 70 8.10 -5.38 -17.91
CA PRO A 70 8.64 -4.48 -18.93
C PRO A 70 9.49 -3.34 -18.36
N TYR A 71 10.48 -2.90 -19.14
CA TYR A 71 11.26 -1.69 -18.91
C TYR A 71 10.82 -0.63 -19.90
N ASP A 72 10.55 0.60 -19.43
CA ASP A 72 10.23 1.71 -20.31
C ASP A 72 11.52 2.32 -20.88
N SER A 73 11.75 2.08 -22.17
CA SER A 73 12.93 2.57 -22.90
C SER A 73 12.93 4.08 -23.13
N THR A 74 11.80 4.77 -22.88
CA THR A 74 11.72 6.24 -22.98
C THR A 74 12.31 6.93 -21.74
N ILE A 75 12.51 6.20 -20.65
CA ILE A 75 13.10 6.73 -19.43
C ILE A 75 14.58 7.04 -19.65
N THR A 76 14.94 8.30 -19.44
CA THR A 76 16.31 8.79 -19.59
C THR A 76 17.20 8.40 -18.41
N GLU A 77 18.52 8.35 -18.64
CA GLU A 77 19.50 8.11 -17.57
C GLU A 77 19.46 9.17 -16.46
N ALA A 78 19.08 10.41 -16.78
CA ALA A 78 18.89 11.46 -15.78
C ALA A 78 17.70 11.14 -14.86
N GLN A 79 16.60 10.63 -15.41
CA GLN A 79 15.44 10.20 -14.62
C GLN A 79 15.75 8.96 -13.79
N TRP A 80 16.45 7.97 -14.36
CA TRP A 80 16.93 6.81 -13.60
C TRP A 80 17.83 7.21 -12.43
N LYS A 81 18.69 8.21 -12.62
CA LYS A 81 19.53 8.75 -11.54
C LYS A 81 18.67 9.34 -10.42
N LYS A 82 17.69 10.18 -10.73
CA LYS A 82 16.77 10.75 -9.72
C LYS A 82 16.00 9.67 -8.97
N TYR A 83 15.49 8.68 -9.69
CA TYR A 83 14.81 7.51 -9.12
C TYR A 83 15.74 6.75 -8.16
N TYR A 84 16.99 6.54 -8.56
CA TYR A 84 17.99 5.88 -7.73
C TYR A 84 18.26 6.65 -6.44
N GLU A 85 18.46 7.96 -6.55
CA GLU A 85 18.76 8.84 -5.42
C GLU A 85 17.60 8.88 -4.42
N GLU A 86 16.36 9.02 -4.91
CA GLU A 86 15.17 9.03 -4.07
C GLU A 86 14.96 7.71 -3.33
N ARG A 87 14.96 6.56 -4.03
CA ARG A 87 14.80 5.25 -3.38
C ARG A 87 15.96 4.93 -2.44
N SER A 88 17.18 5.38 -2.76
CA SER A 88 18.32 5.25 -1.85
C SER A 88 18.14 6.06 -0.57
N MET A 89 17.51 7.24 -0.65
CA MET A 89 17.18 8.03 0.54
C MET A 89 16.07 7.38 1.36
N LEU A 90 15.04 6.84 0.71
CA LEU A 90 13.99 6.06 1.38
C LEU A 90 14.54 4.80 2.04
N ASP A 91 15.51 4.12 1.42
CA ASP A 91 16.22 2.99 2.03
C ASP A 91 16.92 3.42 3.35
N ARG A 92 17.51 4.63 3.39
CA ARG A 92 18.13 5.18 4.61
C ARG A 92 17.09 5.53 5.68
N ILE A 93 15.97 6.14 5.29
CA ILE A 93 14.86 6.46 6.21
C ILE A 93 14.26 5.19 6.81
N ASN A 94 14.08 4.15 5.97
CA ASN A 94 13.53 2.85 6.37
C ASN A 94 14.59 1.87 6.90
N THR A 95 15.74 2.40 7.35
CA THR A 95 16.78 1.64 8.05
C THR A 95 16.58 1.78 9.54
N ILE A 96 16.18 0.68 10.18
CA ILE A 96 16.07 0.59 11.63
C ILE A 96 17.43 0.92 12.24
N ARG A 97 17.46 1.85 13.20
CA ARG A 97 18.70 2.33 13.86
C ARG A 97 19.70 2.97 12.89
N GLY A 98 19.23 3.48 11.75
CA GLY A 98 20.04 4.11 10.71
C GLY A 98 20.35 5.59 10.94
N GLY A 99 19.83 6.21 12.00
CA GLY A 99 20.00 7.64 12.32
C GLY A 99 19.25 8.61 11.39
N LYS A 100 18.53 8.08 10.40
CA LYS A 100 17.60 8.81 9.52
C LYS A 100 16.15 8.32 9.69
N SER A 101 15.92 7.43 10.65
CA SER A 101 14.65 6.76 10.92
C SER A 101 13.74 7.54 11.88
N ASP A 102 14.22 8.63 12.47
CA ASP A 102 13.45 9.49 13.38
C ASP A 102 12.02 9.82 12.88
N PRO A 103 11.77 10.09 11.56
CA PRO A 103 10.42 10.33 11.05
C PRO A 103 9.44 9.14 11.12
N ILE A 104 9.89 7.94 11.52
CA ILE A 104 9.10 6.71 11.60
C ILE A 104 9.04 6.17 13.04
N GLU A 105 9.98 6.58 13.89
CA GLU A 105 10.09 6.15 15.29
C GLU A 105 9.30 7.11 16.20
N ALA A 106 7.97 7.14 16.07
CA ALA A 106 7.14 7.90 17.00
C ALA A 106 6.99 7.13 18.33
N GLU A 107 7.71 7.57 19.37
CA GLU A 107 7.63 7.03 20.74
C GLU A 107 6.18 7.00 21.28
N GLU A 108 5.30 7.83 20.71
CA GLU A 108 3.91 8.03 21.13
C GLU A 108 2.90 7.05 20.51
N LEU A 109 3.27 6.27 19.48
CA LEU A 109 2.35 5.35 18.80
C LEU A 109 2.01 4.10 19.62
N GLY A 110 2.88 3.70 20.56
CA GLY A 110 2.68 2.49 21.38
C GLY A 110 2.62 1.17 20.59
N GLN A 111 3.04 1.15 19.32
CA GLN A 111 3.07 -0.04 18.44
C GLN A 111 4.37 -0.09 17.61
N PRO A 112 4.85 -1.29 17.23
CA PRO A 112 6.08 -1.44 16.47
C PRO A 112 5.89 -1.12 14.98
N SER A 113 6.09 0.13 14.57
CA SER A 113 5.93 0.60 13.18
C SER A 113 6.68 -0.27 12.15
N TRP A 114 7.87 -0.76 12.49
CA TRP A 114 8.66 -1.62 11.62
C TRP A 114 8.08 -3.02 11.39
N THR A 115 7.37 -3.56 12.38
CA THR A 115 6.63 -4.82 12.23
C THR A 115 5.41 -4.58 11.34
N ILE A 116 4.71 -3.46 11.56
CA ILE A 116 3.55 -3.08 10.75
C ILE A 116 3.95 -2.85 9.28
N LEU A 117 5.10 -2.22 9.03
CA LEU A 117 5.67 -2.10 7.68
C LEU A 117 5.87 -3.47 7.01
N GLN A 118 6.40 -4.45 7.75
CA GLN A 118 6.61 -5.80 7.25
C GLN A 118 5.29 -6.50 6.95
N ASP A 119 4.29 -6.34 7.82
CA ASP A 119 2.96 -6.92 7.61
C ASP A 119 2.25 -6.30 6.39
N SER A 120 2.38 -4.98 6.20
CA SER A 120 1.91 -4.27 4.99
C SER A 120 2.53 -4.86 3.72
N ILE A 121 3.87 -4.98 3.72
CA ILE A 121 4.65 -5.56 2.63
C ILE A 121 4.15 -6.98 2.29
N GLU A 122 3.98 -7.82 3.32
CA GLU A 122 3.52 -9.19 3.15
C GLU A 122 2.09 -9.25 2.61
N ASN A 123 1.20 -8.37 3.06
CA ASN A 123 -0.17 -8.28 2.54
C ASN A 123 -0.21 -7.85 1.06
N ILE A 124 0.65 -6.90 0.65
CA ILE A 124 0.77 -6.47 -0.75
C ILE A 124 1.27 -7.64 -1.64
N ALA A 125 2.33 -8.33 -1.22
CA ALA A 125 2.85 -9.48 -1.95
C ALA A 125 1.86 -10.66 -1.98
N ALA A 126 1.14 -10.90 -0.87
CA ALA A 126 0.14 -11.94 -0.77
C ALA A 126 -1.01 -11.70 -1.75
N ALA A 127 -1.46 -10.45 -1.88
CA ALA A 127 -2.46 -10.09 -2.87
C ALA A 127 -2.07 -10.55 -4.28
N ILE A 128 -0.83 -10.33 -4.70
CA ILE A 128 -0.35 -10.83 -6.00
C ILE A 128 -0.34 -12.36 -6.04
N MET A 129 0.13 -13.03 -5.01
CA MET A 129 0.13 -14.50 -4.94
C MET A 129 -1.29 -15.10 -5.03
N GLY A 130 -2.28 -14.41 -4.48
CA GLY A 130 -3.69 -14.79 -4.48
C GLY A 130 -4.47 -14.37 -5.72
N SER A 131 -3.83 -13.75 -6.72
CA SER A 131 -4.48 -13.42 -7.99
C SER A 131 -4.83 -14.68 -8.80
N ALA A 132 -5.92 -14.58 -9.56
CA ALA A 132 -6.36 -15.63 -10.47
C ALA A 132 -5.23 -15.89 -11.49
N GLN A 133 -4.96 -17.16 -11.81
CA GLN A 133 -3.81 -17.52 -12.62
C GLN A 133 -3.93 -17.00 -14.07
N PRO A 134 -3.10 -16.03 -14.52
CA PRO A 134 -2.59 -16.09 -15.88
C PRO A 134 -1.60 -17.25 -15.98
N GLN A 135 -1.29 -17.71 -17.19
CA GLN A 135 -0.66 -18.99 -17.50
C GLN A 135 0.78 -19.22 -16.95
N ASP A 136 1.30 -18.35 -16.09
CA ASP A 136 2.66 -18.41 -15.53
C ASP A 136 2.69 -18.12 -14.01
N ALA A 137 2.74 -19.19 -13.20
CA ALA A 137 2.81 -19.10 -11.74
C ALA A 137 4.16 -18.56 -11.23
N ASP A 138 5.24 -18.75 -11.98
CA ASP A 138 6.58 -18.30 -11.60
C ASP A 138 6.76 -16.81 -11.88
N HIS A 139 6.15 -16.28 -12.94
CA HIS A 139 6.07 -14.85 -13.16
C HIS A 139 5.34 -14.14 -12.01
N LYS A 140 4.20 -14.68 -11.58
CA LYS A 140 3.45 -14.16 -10.43
C LYS A 140 4.28 -14.13 -9.15
N LYS A 141 5.04 -15.19 -8.88
CA LYS A 141 5.96 -15.26 -7.73
C LYS A 141 7.05 -14.20 -7.81
N ARG A 142 7.67 -14.00 -8.99
CA ARG A 142 8.69 -12.97 -9.19
C ARG A 142 8.15 -11.58 -8.88
N ILE A 143 6.96 -11.24 -9.37
CA ILE A 143 6.30 -9.97 -9.06
C ILE A 143 6.11 -9.82 -7.54
N ALA A 144 5.58 -10.85 -6.87
CA ALA A 144 5.38 -10.82 -5.42
C ALA A 144 6.70 -10.63 -4.65
N TYR A 145 7.79 -11.28 -5.07
CA TYR A 145 9.10 -11.12 -4.41
C TYR A 145 9.67 -9.72 -4.56
N VAL A 146 9.48 -9.06 -5.72
CA VAL A 146 9.95 -7.69 -5.91
C VAL A 146 9.12 -6.72 -5.08
N LEU A 147 7.79 -6.93 -5.01
CA LEU A 147 6.91 -6.15 -4.16
C LEU A 147 7.26 -6.23 -2.67
N LEU A 148 7.87 -7.33 -2.22
CA LEU A 148 8.35 -7.44 -0.84
C LEU A 148 9.35 -6.33 -0.46
N GLY A 149 10.01 -5.69 -1.43
CA GLY A 149 10.92 -4.58 -1.18
C GLY A 149 10.58 -3.28 -1.90
N SER A 150 9.32 -3.09 -2.29
CA SER A 150 8.88 -1.91 -3.05
C SER A 150 8.04 -0.92 -2.25
N PHE A 151 7.79 -1.18 -0.97
CA PHE A 151 6.98 -0.34 -0.10
C PHE A 151 7.83 0.36 0.97
N TYR A 152 7.59 1.65 1.18
CA TYR A 152 8.37 2.52 2.07
C TYR A 152 7.46 3.42 2.89
N TYR A 153 7.83 3.68 4.14
CA TYR A 153 7.33 4.84 4.86
C TYR A 153 8.13 6.09 4.48
N LEU A 154 7.41 7.21 4.38
CA LEU A 154 7.97 8.55 4.24
C LEU A 154 7.94 9.26 5.60
N ARG A 155 6.81 9.16 6.31
CA ARG A 155 6.58 9.68 7.67
C ARG A 155 5.54 8.79 8.35
N VAL A 156 5.72 8.52 9.63
CA VAL A 156 4.69 7.92 10.47
C VAL A 156 4.65 8.73 11.76
N ASP A 157 3.53 9.41 11.97
CA ASP A 157 3.25 10.16 13.19
C ASP A 157 1.93 9.69 13.78
N GLY A 158 1.70 10.04 15.04
CA GLY A 158 0.48 9.73 15.76
C GLY A 158 0.73 9.49 17.23
N SER A 159 -0.37 9.41 17.97
CA SER A 159 -0.35 9.28 19.42
C SER A 159 -1.40 8.30 19.90
N TYR A 160 -1.05 7.57 20.94
CA TYR A 160 -1.95 6.72 21.71
C TYR A 160 -2.38 7.45 22.98
N GLU A 161 -3.66 7.82 23.09
CA GLU A 161 -4.13 8.62 24.22
C GLU A 161 -4.53 7.78 25.44
N GLY A 162 -4.61 6.44 25.34
CA GLY A 162 -4.73 5.51 26.48
C GLY A 162 -5.93 5.68 27.42
N ASN A 163 -6.92 6.50 27.06
CA ASN A 163 -8.02 6.92 27.93
C ASN A 163 -9.14 5.86 28.13
N GLY A 164 -8.85 4.58 27.94
CA GLY A 164 -9.77 3.46 28.06
C GLY A 164 -10.40 3.00 26.74
N PRO A 165 -11.07 1.83 26.71
CA PRO A 165 -11.63 1.27 25.48
C PRO A 165 -12.94 1.94 25.05
N PRO A 166 -13.20 2.11 23.72
CA PRO A 166 -12.23 2.02 22.63
C PRO A 166 -11.12 3.06 22.74
N GLU A 167 -9.88 2.62 22.50
CA GLU A 167 -8.69 3.44 22.73
C GLU A 167 -8.64 4.60 21.73
N SER A 168 -8.62 5.84 22.24
CA SER A 168 -8.43 7.04 21.44
C SER A 168 -7.01 7.06 20.84
N ARG A 169 -6.91 7.43 19.57
CA ARG A 169 -5.66 7.44 18.82
C ARG A 169 -5.72 8.44 17.67
N ASN A 170 -4.59 9.05 17.37
CA ASN A 170 -4.32 9.76 16.13
C ASN A 170 -3.23 8.99 15.35
N LEU A 171 -3.35 8.92 14.03
CA LEU A 171 -2.35 8.39 13.11
C LEU A 171 -2.30 9.28 11.87
N ASP A 172 -1.08 9.53 11.43
CA ASP A 172 -0.81 10.26 10.21
C ASP A 172 0.36 9.60 9.48
N ILE A 173 0.05 8.88 8.41
CA ILE A 173 0.97 7.97 7.73
C ILE A 173 1.14 8.39 6.28
N PHE A 174 2.39 8.71 5.93
CA PHE A 174 2.81 8.93 4.55
C PHE A 174 3.64 7.74 4.09
N SER A 175 3.29 7.17 2.95
CA SER A 175 3.99 5.99 2.42
C SER A 175 3.99 5.96 0.90
N ARG A 176 4.85 5.12 0.33
CA ARG A 176 5.02 5.00 -1.12
C ARG A 176 5.19 3.55 -1.53
N LEU A 177 4.43 3.13 -2.53
CA LEU A 177 4.58 1.85 -3.21
C LEU A 177 5.13 2.08 -4.62
N TYR A 178 6.30 1.52 -4.91
CA TYR A 178 6.86 1.49 -6.26
C TYR A 178 6.31 0.33 -7.07
N SER A 179 6.17 0.54 -8.39
CA SER A 179 5.94 -0.56 -9.32
C SER A 179 7.06 -1.60 -9.21
N PRO A 180 6.75 -2.91 -9.31
CA PRO A 180 7.76 -3.96 -9.41
C PRO A 180 8.45 -3.99 -10.79
N PHE A 181 7.95 -3.21 -11.76
CA PHE A 181 8.45 -3.18 -13.13
C PHE A 181 9.37 -1.97 -13.36
N GLY A 182 10.20 -2.07 -14.41
CA GLY A 182 11.08 -1.01 -14.87
C GLY A 182 10.39 0.16 -15.58
N ILE A 183 9.14 0.48 -15.23
CA ILE A 183 8.33 1.54 -15.83
C ILE A 183 8.38 2.86 -15.04
N GLY A 184 9.09 2.88 -13.91
CA GLY A 184 9.40 4.10 -13.16
C GLY A 184 8.22 4.75 -12.43
N SER A 185 7.08 4.07 -12.30
CA SER A 185 5.90 4.58 -11.60
C SER A 185 5.88 4.20 -10.12
N SER A 186 5.15 4.99 -9.34
CA SER A 186 4.84 4.72 -7.94
C SER A 186 3.50 5.33 -7.54
N VAL A 187 3.05 5.01 -6.33
CA VAL A 187 1.85 5.59 -5.73
C VAL A 187 2.19 6.04 -4.32
N ASP A 188 1.88 7.29 -4.02
CA ASP A 188 1.96 7.84 -2.66
C ASP A 188 0.63 7.66 -1.97
N PHE A 189 0.68 7.40 -0.67
CA PHE A 189 -0.48 7.27 0.17
C PHE A 189 -0.35 8.19 1.38
N HIS A 190 -1.46 8.78 1.76
CA HIS A 190 -1.63 9.51 2.99
C HIS A 190 -2.84 8.95 3.73
N TYR A 191 -2.59 8.34 4.88
CA TYR A 191 -3.62 7.82 5.76
C TYR A 191 -3.69 8.68 7.01
N GLU A 192 -4.84 9.35 7.17
CA GLU A 192 -5.18 10.13 8.34
C GLU A 192 -6.28 9.38 9.10
N TYR A 193 -6.02 9.13 10.39
CA TYR A 193 -6.98 8.51 11.26
C TYR A 193 -6.99 9.20 12.60
N TYR A 194 -8.18 9.51 13.08
CA TYR A 194 -8.37 10.02 14.41
C TYR A 194 -9.66 9.48 15.00
N PHE A 195 -9.57 9.01 16.23
CA PHE A 195 -10.72 8.64 17.03
C PHE A 195 -10.54 9.20 18.44
N ARG A 196 -11.50 10.02 18.87
CA ARG A 196 -11.56 10.56 20.22
C ARG A 196 -12.96 10.48 20.80
N GLN A 197 -13.04 9.85 21.96
CA GLN A 197 -14.24 9.92 22.78
C GLN A 197 -14.38 11.31 23.39
N ARG A 198 -15.48 12.00 23.06
CA ARG A 198 -15.85 13.24 23.75
C ARG A 198 -16.80 12.90 24.90
N SER A 199 -16.84 13.75 25.93
CA SER A 199 -17.62 13.51 27.14
C SER A 199 -19.09 13.16 26.86
N HIS A 200 -19.76 12.49 27.80
CA HIS A 200 -21.08 11.84 27.73
C HIS A 200 -22.28 12.56 27.04
N LYS A 201 -22.14 13.85 26.67
CA LYS A 201 -23.13 14.69 25.98
C LYS A 201 -22.74 15.10 24.56
N LEU A 202 -21.49 14.87 24.15
CA LEU A 202 -20.97 15.11 22.80
C LEU A 202 -20.78 13.76 22.12
N SER A 203 -20.97 13.73 20.81
CA SER A 203 -20.69 12.55 19.99
C SER A 203 -19.18 12.35 19.82
N ASP A 204 -18.80 11.11 19.53
CA ASP A 204 -17.41 10.72 19.32
C ASP A 204 -16.87 11.35 18.05
N GLU A 205 -15.73 12.01 18.14
CA GLU A 205 -15.08 12.64 17.00
C GLU A 205 -14.26 11.58 16.27
N ARG A 206 -14.58 11.37 15.00
CA ARG A 206 -13.99 10.30 14.19
C ARG A 206 -13.66 10.75 12.77
N LEU A 207 -12.48 10.35 12.32
CA LEU A 207 -11.96 10.54 10.99
C LEU A 207 -11.17 9.30 10.58
N ALA A 208 -11.40 8.82 9.37
CA ALA A 208 -10.56 7.81 8.73
C ALA A 208 -10.56 8.11 7.24
N SER A 209 -9.43 8.60 6.71
CA SER A 209 -9.29 9.00 5.32
C SER A 209 -8.01 8.43 4.74
N LEU A 210 -8.12 7.74 3.61
CA LEU A 210 -6.97 7.32 2.81
C LEU A 210 -7.03 8.04 1.47
N THR A 211 -6.02 8.85 1.21
CA THR A 211 -5.79 9.47 -0.10
C THR A 211 -4.58 8.85 -0.77
N ALA A 212 -4.52 8.92 -2.10
CA ALA A 212 -3.38 8.46 -2.86
C ALA A 212 -3.12 9.30 -4.10
N LYS A 213 -1.83 9.48 -4.44
CA LYS A 213 -1.38 10.23 -5.61
C LYS A 213 -0.57 9.33 -6.54
N LEU A 214 -0.98 9.28 -7.81
CA LEU A 214 -0.24 8.55 -8.84
C LEU A 214 1.02 9.32 -9.21
N ARG A 215 2.15 8.62 -9.30
CA ARG A 215 3.45 9.18 -9.66
C ARG A 215 4.07 8.43 -10.83
N THR A 216 4.87 9.17 -11.58
CA THR A 216 5.76 8.68 -12.63
C THR A 216 7.19 9.04 -12.28
N ILE A 217 8.14 8.58 -13.08
CA ILE A 217 9.56 8.84 -12.82
C ILE A 217 9.92 10.32 -12.93
N VAL A 218 9.08 11.15 -13.57
CA VAL A 218 9.30 12.59 -13.65
C VAL A 218 9.15 13.27 -12.29
N ASP A 219 8.33 12.68 -11.42
CA ASP A 219 8.06 13.16 -10.07
C ASP A 219 9.19 12.76 -9.11
N CYS A 220 10.14 11.93 -9.54
CA CYS A 220 11.32 11.63 -8.74
C CYS A 220 12.20 12.89 -8.67
N GLY A 221 12.53 13.31 -7.45
CA GLY A 221 13.45 14.42 -7.22
C GLY A 221 12.81 15.59 -6.47
N ALA A 222 12.78 15.44 -5.15
CA ALA A 222 12.92 16.49 -4.16
C ALA A 222 13.70 15.84 -3.00
N GLU A 223 14.72 16.51 -2.44
CA GLU A 223 15.27 16.14 -1.15
C GLU A 223 14.79 17.18 -0.12
N PRO A 224 14.10 16.76 0.96
CA PRO A 224 13.64 15.39 1.23
C PRO A 224 12.56 14.93 0.23
N PRO A 225 12.36 13.60 0.04
CA PRO A 225 11.34 13.06 -0.85
C PRO A 225 10.02 13.79 -0.60
N SER A 226 9.50 14.48 -1.62
CA SER A 226 8.33 15.35 -1.45
C SER A 226 7.17 14.54 -0.89
N GLN A 227 6.67 14.99 0.26
CA GLN A 227 5.30 14.71 0.66
C GLN A 227 4.44 15.30 -0.47
N SER A 228 3.45 14.56 -0.95
CA SER A 228 2.51 15.13 -1.90
C SER A 228 1.89 16.37 -1.26
N GLU A 229 2.17 17.55 -1.83
CA GLU A 229 1.64 18.85 -1.38
C GLU A 229 0.13 18.73 -1.12
N GLY A 230 -0.19 18.79 0.16
CA GLY A 230 -1.55 18.86 0.71
C GLY A 230 -1.58 19.53 2.08
N ASP A 231 -0.44 19.98 2.60
CA ASP A 231 -0.27 20.48 3.98
C ASP A 231 0.37 21.89 4.06
N ASP A 232 0.70 22.54 2.93
CA ASP A 232 1.14 23.94 2.99
C ASP A 232 -0.10 24.85 3.04
N GLU A 233 -0.57 25.12 4.27
CA GLU A 233 -1.44 26.24 4.61
C GLU A 233 -0.72 27.58 4.34
N GLU A 234 -0.35 27.90 3.10
CA GLU A 234 0.09 29.23 2.66
C GLU A 234 0.36 29.20 1.15
N GLU A 235 -0.70 29.17 0.33
CA GLU A 235 -0.75 29.93 -0.94
C GLU A 235 -2.18 29.85 -1.51
N GLU A 236 -2.89 30.99 -1.43
CA GLU A 236 -4.07 31.31 -2.22
C GLU A 236 -3.65 31.47 -3.69
N ASP A 237 -3.23 30.40 -4.35
CA ASP A 237 -3.20 30.35 -5.80
C ASP A 237 -3.85 29.04 -6.25
N GLU A 238 -5.05 29.19 -6.82
CA GLU A 238 -5.81 28.15 -7.51
C GLU A 238 -5.04 27.66 -8.76
N GLU A 239 -3.91 26.98 -8.59
CA GLU A 239 -3.30 26.18 -9.64
C GLU A 239 -3.80 24.74 -9.53
N GLU A 240 -4.74 24.39 -10.41
CA GLU A 240 -5.12 23.04 -10.83
C GLU A 240 -4.78 21.92 -9.82
N GLY A 241 -5.67 21.67 -8.86
CA GLY A 241 -5.58 20.52 -7.96
C GLY A 241 -5.14 19.27 -8.73
N SER A 242 -3.96 18.75 -8.38
CA SER A 242 -3.21 17.82 -9.23
C SER A 242 -4.10 16.70 -9.77
N ASN A 243 -4.21 16.58 -11.10
CA ASN A 243 -5.11 15.64 -11.82
C ASN A 243 -4.92 14.14 -11.48
N ASN A 244 -4.02 13.81 -10.54
CA ASN A 244 -3.55 12.48 -10.20
C ASN A 244 -3.73 12.09 -8.72
N ALA A 245 -4.36 12.95 -7.89
CA ALA A 245 -4.69 12.66 -6.49
C ALA A 245 -6.14 12.17 -6.32
N TYR A 246 -6.35 11.16 -5.48
CA TYR A 246 -7.65 10.52 -5.30
C TYR A 246 -7.92 10.19 -3.83
N ILE A 247 -9.16 10.42 -3.38
CA ILE A 247 -9.66 9.89 -2.12
C ILE A 247 -10.07 8.43 -2.36
N ILE A 248 -9.34 7.48 -1.77
CA ILE A 248 -9.65 6.04 -1.85
C ILE A 248 -10.90 5.76 -1.02
N PHE A 249 -10.87 6.19 0.25
CA PHE A 249 -12.04 6.31 1.08
C PHE A 249 -11.88 7.46 2.07
N GLY A 250 -13.00 8.03 2.49
CA GLY A 250 -13.09 8.97 3.59
C GLY A 250 -14.29 8.60 4.45
N GLY A 251 -14.12 8.62 5.76
CA GLY A 251 -15.16 8.44 6.76
C GLY A 251 -15.03 9.53 7.80
N GLN A 252 -16.06 10.35 7.97
CA GLN A 252 -16.08 11.40 8.96
C GLN A 252 -17.43 11.43 9.68
N GLU A 253 -17.44 11.83 10.94
CA GLU A 253 -18.66 12.10 11.68
C GLU A 253 -19.53 13.16 10.97
N ASP A 254 -20.82 12.90 10.77
CA ASP A 254 -21.74 13.80 10.04
C ASP A 254 -22.47 14.83 10.93
N GLY A 255 -22.05 14.96 12.19
CA GLY A 255 -22.66 15.86 13.20
C GLY A 255 -24.05 15.44 13.70
N ASN A 256 -24.66 14.40 13.10
CA ASN A 256 -25.94 13.83 13.51
C ASN A 256 -25.79 12.44 14.17
N GLY A 257 -24.56 12.09 14.56
CA GLY A 257 -24.21 10.77 15.09
C GLY A 257 -24.15 9.66 14.01
N GLY A 258 -24.15 10.03 12.73
CA GLY A 258 -23.91 9.15 11.60
C GLY A 258 -22.46 9.21 11.09
N LEU A 259 -22.18 8.50 10.00
CA LEU A 259 -20.90 8.48 9.31
C LEU A 259 -21.13 8.95 7.88
N SER A 260 -20.54 10.08 7.51
CA SER A 260 -20.43 10.47 6.10
C SER A 260 -19.29 9.68 5.49
N THR A 261 -19.58 8.91 4.44
CA THR A 261 -18.56 8.11 3.75
C THR A 261 -18.44 8.48 2.27
N GLN A 262 -17.21 8.65 1.82
CA GLN A 262 -16.84 8.77 0.42
C GLN A 262 -15.98 7.56 0.03
N PHE A 263 -16.22 7.00 -1.15
CA PHE A 263 -15.48 5.84 -1.65
C PHE A 263 -15.19 6.04 -3.13
N MET A 264 -13.96 5.76 -3.56
CA MET A 264 -13.61 5.77 -4.98
C MET A 264 -14.46 4.80 -5.83
N SER A 265 -14.44 5.04 -7.14
CA SER A 265 -15.11 4.20 -8.13
C SER A 265 -14.23 3.03 -8.58
N GLU A 266 -14.84 2.01 -9.19
CA GLU A 266 -14.10 0.91 -9.83
C GLU A 266 -13.20 1.42 -10.97
N THR A 267 -13.64 2.42 -11.74
CA THR A 267 -12.86 3.04 -12.81
C THR A 267 -11.58 3.67 -12.27
N THR A 268 -11.67 4.33 -11.12
CA THR A 268 -10.51 4.94 -10.46
C THR A 268 -9.54 3.88 -9.95
N ILE A 269 -10.04 2.76 -9.38
CA ILE A 269 -9.20 1.64 -8.93
C ILE A 269 -8.36 1.06 -10.07
N LYS A 270 -8.92 0.96 -11.28
CA LYS A 270 -8.18 0.49 -12.47
C LYS A 270 -6.99 1.38 -12.83
N GLN A 271 -7.05 2.68 -12.53
CA GLN A 271 -5.90 3.57 -12.75
C GLN A 271 -4.73 3.20 -11.84
N PHE A 272 -4.98 2.80 -10.59
CA PHE A 272 -3.93 2.32 -9.68
C PHE A 272 -3.30 1.02 -10.17
N GLU A 273 -4.12 0.09 -10.68
CA GLU A 273 -3.62 -1.15 -11.29
C GLU A 273 -2.74 -0.83 -12.50
N LYS A 274 -3.18 0.07 -13.37
CA LYS A 274 -2.43 0.51 -14.54
C LYS A 274 -1.12 1.20 -14.17
N THR A 275 -1.13 2.06 -13.16
CA THR A 275 0.08 2.74 -12.69
C THR A 275 1.07 1.75 -12.09
N LEU A 276 0.64 0.82 -11.23
CA LEU A 276 1.54 -0.10 -10.55
C LEU A 276 1.99 -1.27 -11.44
N PHE A 277 1.11 -1.79 -12.29
CA PHE A 277 1.34 -3.04 -13.03
C PHE A 277 1.29 -2.89 -14.54
N GLY A 278 1.08 -1.68 -15.06
CA GLY A 278 1.05 -1.45 -16.49
C GLY A 278 -0.13 -2.08 -17.23
N THR A 279 -1.16 -2.53 -16.51
CA THR A 279 -2.31 -3.24 -17.08
C THR A 279 -3.57 -2.96 -16.29
N GLU A 280 -4.73 -3.33 -16.84
CA GLU A 280 -6.02 -3.22 -16.16
C GLU A 280 -6.83 -4.52 -16.30
N GLY A 281 -7.54 -4.89 -15.24
CA GLY A 281 -8.42 -6.05 -15.22
C GLY A 281 -7.70 -7.39 -15.03
N TRP A 282 -6.40 -7.38 -14.70
CA TRP A 282 -5.70 -8.56 -14.21
C TRP A 282 -6.13 -8.90 -12.79
N LEU A 283 -6.18 -7.89 -11.94
CA LEU A 283 -6.61 -7.97 -10.55
C LEU A 283 -8.05 -7.50 -10.42
N SER A 284 -8.83 -8.16 -9.56
CA SER A 284 -10.15 -7.60 -9.26
C SER A 284 -10.04 -6.25 -8.52
N PRO A 285 -11.08 -5.41 -8.59
CA PRO A 285 -11.14 -4.19 -7.80
C PRO A 285 -11.01 -4.45 -6.30
N ARG A 286 -11.48 -5.62 -5.83
CA ARG A 286 -11.30 -6.03 -4.43
C ARG A 286 -9.82 -6.29 -4.11
N LYS A 287 -9.11 -6.94 -5.02
CA LYS A 287 -7.69 -7.24 -4.86
C LYS A 287 -6.85 -5.97 -4.82
N MET A 288 -7.14 -5.03 -5.72
CA MET A 288 -6.54 -3.70 -5.68
C MET A 288 -6.89 -2.94 -4.40
N ALA A 289 -8.14 -3.00 -3.92
CA ALA A 289 -8.50 -2.42 -2.64
C ALA A 289 -7.68 -2.99 -1.47
N ASP A 290 -7.44 -4.32 -1.44
CA ASP A 290 -6.56 -4.93 -0.44
C ASP A 290 -5.12 -4.35 -0.51
N ILE A 291 -4.57 -4.20 -1.73
CA ILE A 291 -3.22 -3.61 -1.96
C ILE A 291 -3.19 -2.15 -1.49
N LEU A 292 -4.18 -1.35 -1.85
CA LEU A 292 -4.24 0.07 -1.51
C LEU A 292 -4.35 0.29 0.00
N LEU A 293 -5.20 -0.48 0.69
CA LEU A 293 -5.31 -0.40 2.15
C LEU A 293 -4.04 -0.86 2.86
N ALA A 294 -3.43 -1.97 2.40
CA ALA A 294 -2.17 -2.44 2.94
C ALA A 294 -1.04 -1.42 2.73
N SER A 295 -1.02 -0.75 1.57
CA SER A 295 -0.04 0.31 1.27
C SER A 295 -0.29 1.56 2.11
N GLY A 296 -1.53 1.87 2.50
CA GLY A 296 -1.81 2.97 3.42
C GLY A 296 -1.55 2.66 4.90
N GLY A 297 -1.19 1.43 5.26
CA GLY A 297 -1.12 0.99 6.66
C GLY A 297 -2.49 0.90 7.36
N VAL A 298 -3.58 0.91 6.60
CA VAL A 298 -4.96 0.97 7.10
C VAL A 298 -5.36 -0.36 7.74
N LEU A 299 -5.98 -0.31 8.93
CA LEU A 299 -6.37 -1.46 9.76
C LEU A 299 -5.19 -2.21 10.39
N GLN A 300 -4.03 -1.57 10.51
CA GLN A 300 -2.83 -2.20 11.08
C GLN A 300 -2.37 -1.58 12.42
N TYR A 301 -2.98 -0.47 12.82
CA TYR A 301 -2.62 0.32 14.01
C TYR A 301 -3.71 0.27 15.10
N HIS A 302 -4.28 -0.92 15.33
CA HIS A 302 -5.31 -1.17 16.35
C HIS A 302 -6.46 -0.14 16.34
N GLU A 303 -6.85 0.30 15.15
CA GLU A 303 -7.85 1.34 14.94
C GLU A 303 -9.19 0.88 15.54
N ALA A 304 -9.82 1.74 16.34
CA ALA A 304 -11.10 1.45 16.98
C ALA A 304 -12.28 1.54 15.98
N ASP A 305 -12.24 2.54 15.09
CA ASP A 305 -13.23 2.74 14.04
C ASP A 305 -12.69 2.22 12.71
N THR A 306 -13.26 1.10 12.27
CA THR A 306 -12.90 0.42 11.02
C THR A 306 -14.03 0.50 9.98
N GLU A 307 -15.12 1.21 10.28
CA GLU A 307 -16.38 1.15 9.52
C GLU A 307 -16.18 1.60 8.06
N ALA A 308 -15.46 2.70 7.84
CA ALA A 308 -15.22 3.25 6.50
C ALA A 308 -14.35 2.32 5.64
N ALA A 309 -13.21 1.87 6.16
CA ALA A 309 -12.30 0.96 5.45
C ALA A 309 -12.96 -0.39 5.13
N VAL A 310 -13.68 -0.97 6.09
CA VAL A 310 -14.42 -2.23 5.89
C VAL A 310 -15.55 -2.06 4.87
N SER A 311 -16.24 -0.92 4.88
CA SER A 311 -17.29 -0.61 3.90
C SER A 311 -16.73 -0.45 2.49
N PHE A 312 -15.58 0.23 2.36
CA PHE A 312 -14.84 0.34 1.10
C PHE A 312 -14.47 -1.04 0.54
N LEU A 313 -13.89 -1.92 1.36
CA LEU A 313 -13.56 -3.29 0.99
C LEU A 313 -14.81 -4.08 0.53
N ASN A 314 -15.92 -3.95 1.24
CA ASN A 314 -17.16 -4.68 0.96
C ASN A 314 -17.88 -4.23 -0.32
N LYS A 315 -17.49 -3.07 -0.87
CA LYS A 315 -18.01 -2.53 -2.13
C LYS A 315 -17.61 -3.38 -3.34
N PHE A 316 -16.49 -4.09 -3.24
CA PHE A 316 -15.91 -4.88 -4.34
C PHE A 316 -15.94 -6.39 -4.07
N GLN A 317 -15.80 -7.16 -5.15
CA GLN A 317 -15.70 -8.61 -5.09
C GLN A 317 -14.46 -9.10 -5.83
N TYR A 318 -13.91 -10.20 -5.33
CA TYR A 318 -12.88 -10.96 -6.02
C TYR A 318 -13.37 -11.51 -7.36
N PHE A 319 -12.46 -11.60 -8.32
CA PHE A 319 -12.67 -12.39 -9.52
C PHE A 319 -12.72 -13.87 -9.16
N THR A 320 -13.26 -14.67 -10.09
CA THR A 320 -13.30 -16.12 -9.91
C THR A 320 -11.87 -16.68 -9.85
N GLY A 321 -11.55 -17.42 -8.79
CA GLY A 321 -10.23 -18.03 -8.58
C GLY A 321 -9.25 -17.19 -7.76
N GLU A 322 -9.61 -15.96 -7.38
CA GLU A 322 -8.81 -15.14 -6.46
C GLU A 322 -9.10 -15.46 -4.99
N ASN A 323 -8.08 -15.30 -4.14
CA ASN A 323 -8.16 -15.36 -2.67
C ASN A 323 -7.17 -14.36 -2.05
N THR A 324 -6.96 -14.36 -0.73
CA THR A 324 -6.04 -13.40 -0.08
C THR A 324 -4.57 -13.61 -0.47
N GLY A 325 -4.20 -14.85 -0.79
CA GLY A 325 -2.85 -15.29 -1.12
C GLY A 325 -1.92 -15.48 0.07
N LYS A 326 -2.40 -15.26 1.31
CA LYS A 326 -1.61 -15.42 2.53
C LYS A 326 -1.05 -16.84 2.68
N ARG A 327 -1.88 -17.88 2.45
CA ARG A 327 -1.40 -19.27 2.49
C ARG A 327 -0.37 -19.59 1.40
N ALA A 328 -0.48 -18.94 0.24
CA ALA A 328 0.46 -19.14 -0.86
C ALA A 328 1.81 -18.44 -0.62
N LEU A 329 1.81 -17.30 0.09
CA LEU A 329 3.01 -16.55 0.42
C LEU A 329 3.75 -17.12 1.65
N ALA A 330 3.03 -17.70 2.63
CA ALA A 330 3.63 -18.14 3.90
C ALA A 330 4.88 -19.07 3.76
N PRO A 331 4.92 -20.06 2.84
CA PRO A 331 6.13 -20.86 2.62
C PRO A 331 7.33 -20.03 2.13
N GLU A 332 7.07 -19.00 1.34
CA GLU A 332 8.07 -18.10 0.79
C GLU A 332 8.67 -17.19 1.86
N ILE A 333 7.84 -16.63 2.74
CA ILE A 333 8.29 -15.86 3.91
C ILE A 333 9.13 -16.74 4.83
N LYS A 334 8.70 -17.98 5.09
CA LYS A 334 9.50 -18.92 5.87
C LYS A 334 10.85 -19.18 5.24
N ARG A 335 10.91 -19.36 3.92
CA ARG A 335 12.17 -19.53 3.18
C ARG A 335 13.08 -18.31 3.30
N MET A 336 12.51 -17.11 3.22
CA MET A 336 13.24 -15.86 3.39
C MET A 336 13.85 -15.75 4.79
N VAL A 337 13.03 -15.91 5.84
CA VAL A 337 13.49 -15.83 7.24
C VAL A 337 14.59 -16.85 7.56
N LEU A 338 14.50 -18.06 6.99
CA LEU A 338 15.53 -19.10 7.18
C LEU A 338 16.81 -18.86 6.35
N GLY A 339 16.72 -18.10 5.26
CA GLY A 339 17.84 -17.83 4.35
C GLY A 339 18.53 -16.49 4.58
N GLU A 340 17.96 -15.63 5.43
CA GLU A 340 18.55 -14.36 5.79
C GLU A 340 19.85 -14.56 6.58
N PRO A 341 20.93 -13.81 6.25
CA PRO A 341 22.18 -13.92 6.98
C PRO A 341 22.02 -13.47 8.43
N ASP A 342 22.69 -14.18 9.34
CA ASP A 342 22.79 -13.81 10.76
C ASP A 342 23.44 -12.43 10.88
N THR A 343 22.60 -11.42 11.12
CA THR A 343 23.03 -10.05 11.36
C THR A 343 23.04 -9.81 12.88
N PRO A 344 24.08 -9.16 13.43
CA PRO A 344 24.10 -8.83 14.85
C PRO A 344 22.80 -8.11 15.25
N ALA A 345 22.24 -8.45 16.41
CA ALA A 345 20.95 -7.89 16.86
C ALA A 345 20.91 -6.34 16.94
N ASN A 346 22.08 -5.68 16.87
CA ASN A 346 22.23 -4.23 16.89
C ASN A 346 22.76 -3.60 15.59
N SER A 347 22.94 -4.37 14.51
CA SER A 347 23.34 -3.77 13.23
C SER A 347 22.16 -3.07 12.56
N PRO A 348 22.35 -1.87 12.00
CA PRO A 348 21.31 -1.21 11.21
C PRO A 348 20.97 -2.06 9.99
N TYR A 349 19.68 -2.18 9.67
CA TYR A 349 19.23 -2.86 8.46
C TYR A 349 18.02 -2.16 7.85
N CYS A 350 18.04 -2.03 6.52
CA CYS A 350 16.93 -1.49 5.74
C CYS A 350 15.86 -2.58 5.57
N VAL A 351 14.63 -2.29 6.02
CA VAL A 351 13.53 -3.26 6.00
C VAL A 351 13.18 -3.68 4.56
N PRO A 352 12.89 -2.77 3.61
CA PRO A 352 12.62 -3.15 2.22
C PRO A 352 13.76 -3.92 1.55
N GLN A 353 15.01 -3.48 1.74
CA GLN A 353 16.19 -4.12 1.13
C GLN A 353 16.43 -5.55 1.65
N ARG A 354 16.13 -5.81 2.92
CA ARG A 354 16.19 -7.15 3.51
C ARG A 354 15.12 -8.06 2.90
N ARG A 355 13.91 -7.53 2.71
CA ARG A 355 12.77 -8.26 2.14
C ARG A 355 12.90 -8.55 0.64
N LEU A 356 13.81 -7.89 -0.09
CA LEU A 356 14.19 -8.26 -1.47
C LEU A 356 14.98 -9.57 -1.58
N TRP A 357 15.35 -10.22 -0.47
CA TRP A 357 16.19 -11.41 -0.52
C TRP A 357 15.67 -12.48 -1.48
N LEU A 358 14.37 -12.79 -1.45
CA LEU A 358 13.76 -13.79 -2.35
C LEU A 358 13.90 -13.40 -3.83
N ALA A 359 13.78 -12.12 -4.16
CA ALA A 359 13.93 -11.63 -5.52
C ALA A 359 15.38 -11.73 -6.04
N ARG A 360 16.36 -11.76 -5.13
CA ARG A 360 17.79 -11.92 -5.48
C ARG A 360 18.22 -13.38 -5.66
N GLN A 361 17.43 -14.33 -5.15
CA GLN A 361 17.73 -15.77 -5.25
C GLN A 361 17.12 -16.44 -6.49
N GLY A 362 16.12 -15.80 -7.11
CA GLY A 362 15.49 -16.25 -8.36
C GLY A 362 16.09 -15.55 -9.57
#